data_AF-A0A934VNW5-F1
#
_entry.id   AF-A0A934VNW5-F1
#
_cell.length_a   1.000
_cell.length_b   1.000
_cell.length_c   1.000
_cell.angle_alpha   90.00
_cell.angle_beta   90.00
_cell.angle_gamma   90.00
#
_symmetry.space_group_name_H-M   'P 1'
#
loop_
_entity.id
_entity.type
_entity.pdbx_description
1 polymer ?
#
loop_
_entity_poly.entity_id
_entity_poly.type
_entity_poly.pdbx_seq_one_letter_code
_entity_poly.pdbx_strand_id
1 'polypeptide(L)'
;MTMGLGKRFLRQLGFWSWHCAINALPSFLIAGFGGQLFDSPLATGAMVTGVACFIMGYTLLSMCLPALGNRQHLVGKALHLALRFRLVISLASLGPFLAMALEPQTSQALLFVPDYWAGFAAGLSLSLIVDITSPATLESFSYILAWTLLEGLILSLGLAMVAFFCLLGLSKQAGNRGFTSCAPRPANPLDRGR
;
A
#
# COMPACT_ATOMS: atom_id res chain seq x y z
N MET A 1 27.69 11.08 -6.72
CA MET A 1 27.51 11.15 -5.24
C MET A 1 26.92 9.83 -4.74
N THR A 2 27.76 8.95 -4.19
CA THR A 2 27.32 7.69 -3.59
C THR A 2 26.76 7.97 -2.20
N MET A 3 25.44 8.00 -2.07
CA MET A 3 24.79 8.09 -0.77
C MET A 3 25.10 6.80 0.01
N GLY A 4 25.70 6.92 1.19
CA GLY A 4 26.08 5.75 2.01
C GLY A 4 24.89 4.83 2.29
N LEU A 5 25.13 3.52 2.35
CA LEU A 5 24.11 2.47 2.49
C LEU A 5 23.13 2.76 3.65
N GLY A 6 23.65 3.18 4.81
CA GLY A 6 22.83 3.55 5.97
C GLY A 6 21.89 4.74 5.73
N LYS A 7 22.36 5.77 5.01
CA LYS A 7 21.51 6.92 4.63
C LYS A 7 20.41 6.51 3.65
N ARG A 8 20.71 5.58 2.74
CA ARG A 8 19.71 5.02 1.82
C ARG A 8 18.67 4.19 2.57
N PHE A 9 19.10 3.35 3.51
CA PHE A 9 18.22 2.54 4.37
C PHE A 9 17.26 3.41 5.17
N LEU A 10 17.77 4.37 5.95
CA LEU A 10 16.93 5.27 6.76
C LEU A 10 15.92 6.05 5.92
N ARG A 11 16.30 6.48 4.72
CA ARG A 11 15.39 7.14 3.79
C ARG A 11 14.25 6.23 3.33
N GLN A 12 14.54 4.97 3.01
CA GLN A 12 13.50 4.01 2.65
C GLN A 12 12.65 3.64 3.87
N LEU A 13 13.26 3.44 5.03
CA LEU A 13 12.54 3.14 6.27
C LEU A 13 11.53 4.24 6.59
N GLY A 14 11.93 5.52 6.56
CA GLY A 14 11.03 6.63 6.79
C GLY A 14 9.91 6.71 5.73
N PHE A 15 10.24 6.49 4.46
CA PHE A 15 9.25 6.49 3.38
C PHE A 15 8.19 5.39 3.56
N TRP A 16 8.62 4.15 3.82
CA TRP A 16 7.72 3.02 4.02
C TRP A 16 6.97 3.09 5.34
N SER A 17 7.60 3.57 6.41
CA SER A 17 6.93 3.79 7.70
C SER A 17 5.73 4.71 7.55
N TRP A 18 5.91 5.85 6.87
CA TRP A 18 4.83 6.79 6.62
C TRP A 18 3.70 6.18 5.77
N HIS A 19 4.04 5.53 4.65
CA HIS A 19 3.03 4.98 3.75
C HIS A 19 2.29 3.80 4.38
N CYS A 20 2.99 2.87 5.04
CA CYS A 20 2.37 1.74 5.71
C CYS A 20 1.49 2.20 6.87
N ALA A 21 1.92 3.19 7.67
CA ALA A 21 1.11 3.71 8.76
C ALA A 21 -0.22 4.31 8.26
N ILE A 22 -0.17 5.18 7.24
CA ILE A 22 -1.39 5.77 6.68
C ILE A 22 -2.28 4.72 6.03
N ASN A 23 -1.69 3.79 5.27
CA ASN A 23 -2.45 2.77 4.57
C ASN A 23 -3.05 1.73 5.52
N ALA A 24 -2.52 1.57 6.73
CA ALA A 24 -3.06 0.68 7.76
C ALA A 24 -4.16 1.35 8.59
N LEU A 25 -4.29 2.69 8.56
CA LEU A 25 -5.30 3.40 9.35
C LEU A 25 -6.73 2.87 9.13
N PRO A 26 -7.21 2.65 7.89
CA PRO A 26 -8.55 2.10 7.69
C PRO A 26 -8.73 0.74 8.38
N SER A 27 -7.77 -0.18 8.24
CA SER A 27 -7.80 -1.49 8.92
C SER A 27 -7.84 -1.35 10.45
N PHE A 28 -7.06 -0.43 11.02
CA PHE A 28 -7.10 -0.14 12.45
C PHE A 28 -8.45 0.42 12.91
N LEU A 29 -9.07 1.29 12.11
CA LEU A 29 -10.39 1.85 12.41
C LEU A 29 -11.49 0.79 12.31
N ILE A 30 -11.42 -0.10 11.31
CA ILE A 30 -12.35 -1.24 11.18
C ILE A 30 -12.23 -2.15 12.40
N ALA A 31 -11.01 -2.55 12.76
CA ALA A 31 -10.77 -3.41 13.91
C ALA A 31 -11.14 -2.71 15.23
N GLY A 32 -10.89 -1.40 15.34
CA GLY A 32 -11.25 -0.57 16.48
C GLY A 32 -12.75 -0.45 16.71
N PHE A 33 -13.48 0.05 15.72
CA PHE A 33 -14.92 0.27 15.83
C PHE A 33 -15.76 -1.01 15.68
N GLY A 34 -15.29 -1.98 14.90
CA GLY A 34 -16.01 -3.22 14.62
C GLY A 34 -15.59 -4.43 15.47
N GLY A 35 -14.39 -4.42 16.05
CA GLY A 35 -13.79 -5.57 16.71
C GLY A 35 -13.21 -5.31 18.10
N GLN A 36 -13.52 -4.15 18.71
CA GLN A 36 -13.05 -3.76 20.06
C GLN A 36 -11.51 -3.82 20.21
N LEU A 37 -10.76 -3.57 19.12
CA LEU A 37 -9.30 -3.64 19.14
C LEU A 37 -8.68 -2.75 20.24
N PHE A 38 -9.27 -1.58 20.47
CA PHE A 38 -8.78 -0.62 21.45
C PHE A 38 -8.91 -1.09 22.91
N ASP A 39 -9.76 -2.09 23.16
CA ASP A 39 -9.94 -2.67 24.49
C ASP A 39 -8.95 -3.83 24.75
N SER A 40 -8.26 -4.32 23.71
CA SER A 40 -7.29 -5.40 23.80
C SER A 40 -5.87 -4.91 23.44
N PRO A 41 -4.98 -4.70 24.43
CA PRO A 41 -3.60 -4.29 24.17
C PRO A 41 -2.83 -5.35 23.38
N LEU A 42 -3.21 -6.63 23.55
CA LEU A 42 -2.64 -7.75 22.83
C LEU A 42 -2.99 -7.69 21.34
N ALA A 43 -4.24 -7.41 21.01
CA ALA A 43 -4.70 -7.27 19.62
C ALA A 43 -4.04 -6.06 18.95
N THR A 44 -3.97 -4.93 19.65
CA THR A 44 -3.26 -3.73 19.20
C THR A 44 -1.78 -4.03 18.93
N GLY A 45 -1.10 -4.73 19.86
CA GLY A 45 0.29 -5.14 19.70
C GLY A 45 0.52 -6.05 18.49
N ALA A 46 -0.39 -6.99 18.24
CA ALA A 46 -0.32 -7.89 17.08
C ALA A 46 -0.44 -7.12 15.76
N MET A 47 -1.38 -6.18 15.66
CA MET A 47 -1.55 -5.36 14.46
C MET A 47 -0.33 -4.46 14.21
N VAL A 48 0.18 -3.78 15.25
CA VAL A 48 1.38 -2.94 15.13
C VAL A 48 2.58 -3.77 14.70
N THR A 49 2.74 -4.98 15.23
CA THR A 49 3.80 -5.92 14.82
C THR A 49 3.64 -6.31 13.36
N GLY A 50 2.43 -6.60 12.90
CA GLY A 50 2.14 -6.87 11.49
C GLY A 50 2.55 -5.71 10.57
N VAL A 51 2.19 -4.47 10.92
CA VAL A 51 2.60 -3.27 10.16
C VAL A 51 4.13 -3.12 10.16
N ALA A 52 4.80 -3.34 11.29
CA ALA A 52 6.26 -3.29 11.39
C ALA A 52 6.93 -4.32 10.45
N CYS A 53 6.38 -5.53 10.34
CA CYS A 53 6.85 -6.54 9.39
C CYS A 53 6.78 -6.04 7.94
N PHE A 54 5.67 -5.40 7.54
CA PHE A 54 5.55 -4.82 6.20
C PHE A 54 6.51 -3.66 5.96
N ILE A 55 6.66 -2.75 6.93
CA ILE A 55 7.62 -1.63 6.85
C ILE A 55 9.03 -2.17 6.59
N MET A 56 9.45 -3.16 7.39
CA MET A 56 10.77 -3.78 7.25
C MET A 56 10.89 -4.53 5.93
N GLY A 57 9.89 -5.33 5.57
CA GLY A 57 9.84 -6.09 4.33
C GLY A 57 10.02 -5.20 3.09
N TYR A 58 9.23 -4.13 2.96
CA TYR A 58 9.34 -3.21 1.83
C TYR A 58 10.63 -2.39 1.83
N THR A 59 11.13 -2.03 3.03
CA THR A 59 12.42 -1.34 3.17
C THR A 59 13.55 -2.20 2.63
N LEU A 60 13.60 -3.47 3.04
CA LEU A 60 14.57 -4.46 2.56
C LEU A 60 14.40 -4.71 1.06
N LEU A 61 13.16 -4.89 0.58
CA LEU A 61 12.89 -5.08 -0.83
C LEU A 61 13.38 -3.91 -1.68
N SER A 62 13.20 -2.67 -1.20
CA SER A 62 13.66 -1.43 -1.86
C SER A 62 15.18 -1.22 -1.78
N MET A 63 15.85 -1.84 -0.79
CA MET A 63 17.31 -1.94 -0.76
C MET A 63 17.82 -2.92 -1.82
N CYS A 64 17.30 -4.15 -1.79
CA CYS A 64 17.72 -5.26 -2.64
C CYS A 64 17.38 -5.06 -4.12
N LEU A 65 16.28 -4.35 -4.42
CA LEU A 65 15.83 -4.06 -5.77
C LEU A 65 15.89 -2.54 -6.04
N PRO A 66 17.03 -2.02 -6.53
CA PRO A 66 17.20 -0.59 -6.81
C PRO A 66 16.14 -0.01 -7.76
N ALA A 67 15.57 -0.82 -8.65
CA ALA A 67 14.52 -0.43 -9.57
C ALA A 67 13.22 0.01 -8.86
N LEU A 68 12.92 -0.54 -7.68
CA LEU A 68 11.76 -0.14 -6.87
C LEU A 68 12.04 1.15 -6.09
N GLY A 69 13.27 1.28 -5.58
CA GLY A 69 13.71 2.46 -4.82
C GLY A 69 14.03 3.69 -5.69
N ASN A 70 14.19 3.53 -7.01
CA ASN A 70 14.53 4.62 -7.92
C ASN A 70 13.30 5.17 -8.65
N ARG A 71 12.91 6.41 -8.34
CA ARG A 71 11.79 7.13 -8.97
C ARG A 71 12.01 7.45 -10.46
N GLN A 72 13.21 7.30 -10.99
CA GLN A 72 13.46 7.54 -12.40
C GLN A 72 13.14 6.30 -13.25
N HIS A 73 13.23 5.10 -12.66
CA HIS A 73 12.91 3.84 -13.33
C HIS A 73 11.39 3.70 -13.53
N LEU A 74 10.95 3.16 -14.67
CA LEU A 74 9.52 3.03 -15.00
C LEU A 74 8.74 2.24 -13.95
N VAL A 75 9.32 1.13 -13.47
CA VAL A 75 8.73 0.30 -12.39
C VAL A 75 8.59 1.09 -11.09
N GLY A 76 9.63 1.83 -10.69
CA GLY A 76 9.57 2.68 -9.50
C GLY A 76 8.52 3.78 -9.63
N LYS A 77 8.37 4.40 -10.80
CA LYS A 77 7.30 5.40 -11.07
C LYS A 77 5.91 4.79 -10.93
N ALA A 78 5.70 3.62 -11.54
CA ALA A 78 4.43 2.92 -11.50
C ALA A 78 4.06 2.51 -10.07
N LEU A 79 5.02 2.00 -9.30
CA LEU A 79 4.84 1.67 -7.89
C LEU A 79 4.49 2.92 -7.06
N HIS A 80 5.19 4.04 -7.25
CA HIS A 80 4.88 5.28 -6.53
C HIS A 80 3.51 5.84 -6.90
N LEU A 81 3.07 5.67 -8.16
CA LEU A 81 1.73 6.07 -8.58
C LEU A 81 0.67 5.19 -7.91
N ALA A 82 0.87 3.88 -7.87
CA ALA A 82 0.01 2.95 -7.15
C ALA A 82 -0.06 3.28 -5.64
N LEU A 83 1.08 3.59 -5.01
CA LEU A 83 1.14 4.00 -3.60
C LEU A 83 0.36 5.29 -3.34
N ARG A 84 0.45 6.27 -4.25
CA ARG A 84 -0.35 7.51 -4.15
C ARG A 84 -1.83 7.22 -4.30
N PHE A 85 -2.20 6.39 -5.27
CA PHE A 85 -3.59 5.97 -5.46
C PHE A 85 -4.13 5.29 -4.21
N ARG A 86 -3.36 4.37 -3.63
CA ARG A 86 -3.71 3.70 -2.37
C ARG A 86 -3.86 4.69 -1.22
N LEU A 87 -2.95 5.65 -1.08
CA LEU A 87 -3.03 6.68 -0.06
C LEU A 87 -4.30 7.54 -0.19
N VAL A 88 -4.66 7.94 -1.42
CA VAL A 88 -5.91 8.67 -1.68
C VAL A 88 -7.13 7.84 -1.28
N ILE A 89 -7.15 6.55 -1.62
CA ILE A 89 -8.23 5.65 -1.21
C ILE A 89 -8.31 5.50 0.31
N SER A 90 -7.17 5.28 0.97
CA SER A 90 -7.13 5.13 2.43
C SER A 90 -7.62 6.40 3.13
N LEU A 91 -7.27 7.59 2.63
CA LEU A 91 -7.78 8.86 3.14
C LEU A 91 -9.27 9.07 2.81
N ALA A 92 -9.71 8.74 1.60
CA ALA A 92 -11.13 8.82 1.23
C ALA A 92 -11.99 7.87 2.08
N SER A 93 -11.42 6.72 2.48
CA SER A 93 -12.06 5.75 3.36
C SER A 93 -12.26 6.26 4.78
N LEU A 94 -11.57 7.33 5.21
CA LEU A 94 -11.81 7.98 6.51
C LEU A 94 -13.17 8.68 6.58
N GLY A 95 -13.72 9.12 5.44
CA GLY A 95 -15.04 9.76 5.38
C GLY A 95 -16.16 8.88 5.96
N PRO A 96 -16.31 7.62 5.50
CA PRO A 96 -17.20 6.63 6.13
C PRO A 96 -17.01 6.45 7.64
N PHE A 97 -15.78 6.43 8.16
CA PHE A 97 -15.55 6.30 9.60
C PHE A 97 -15.96 7.55 10.38
N LEU A 98 -15.73 8.74 9.83
CA LEU A 98 -16.22 9.99 10.41
C LEU A 98 -17.75 10.05 10.42
N ALA A 99 -18.39 9.60 9.33
CA ALA A 99 -19.84 9.50 9.26
C ALA A 99 -20.39 8.50 10.28
N MET A 100 -19.76 7.33 10.43
CA MET A 100 -20.13 6.33 11.44
C MET A 100 -19.95 6.85 12.87
N ALA A 101 -18.90 7.64 13.12
CA ALA A 101 -18.67 8.24 14.44
C ALA A 101 -19.73 9.30 14.81
N LEU A 102 -20.30 9.98 13.81
CA LEU A 102 -21.37 10.97 14.01
C LEU A 102 -22.76 10.32 14.03
N GLU A 103 -22.98 9.29 13.21
CA GLU A 103 -24.26 8.61 13.07
C GLU A 103 -24.06 7.08 12.97
N PRO A 104 -24.26 6.34 14.08
CA PRO A 104 -23.91 4.91 14.17
C PRO A 104 -24.73 3.98 13.27
N GLN A 105 -25.83 4.44 12.66
CA GLN A 105 -26.75 3.59 11.89
C GLN A 105 -26.31 3.35 10.42
N THR A 106 -25.31 4.10 9.92
CA THR A 106 -24.79 3.94 8.54
C THR A 106 -23.70 2.88 8.43
N SER A 107 -24.01 1.62 8.77
CA SER A 107 -23.07 0.48 8.65
C SER A 107 -22.77 0.09 7.19
N GLN A 108 -23.61 0.51 6.24
CA GLN A 108 -23.43 0.19 4.81
C GLN A 108 -22.23 0.91 4.17
N ALA A 109 -21.75 2.01 4.76
CA ALA A 109 -20.63 2.77 4.20
C ALA A 109 -19.30 1.99 4.26
N LEU A 110 -19.16 1.02 5.18
CA LEU A 110 -17.97 0.17 5.30
C LEU A 110 -17.77 -0.75 4.08
N LEU A 111 -18.83 -1.08 3.34
CA LEU A 111 -18.75 -1.90 2.13
C LEU A 111 -17.96 -1.22 0.99
N PHE A 112 -17.78 0.09 1.05
CA PHE A 112 -17.00 0.84 0.07
C PHE A 112 -15.52 0.98 0.46
N VAL A 113 -15.12 0.49 1.64
CA VAL A 113 -13.73 0.52 2.11
C VAL A 113 -13.03 -0.74 1.61
N PRO A 114 -12.01 -0.65 0.73
CA PRO A 114 -11.37 -1.85 0.17
C PRO A 114 -10.69 -2.72 1.25
N ASP A 115 -10.22 -2.09 2.32
CA ASP A 115 -9.57 -2.73 3.47
C ASP A 115 -10.54 -3.68 4.20
N TYR A 116 -11.84 -3.36 4.23
CA TYR A 116 -12.86 -4.25 4.77
C TYR A 116 -12.91 -5.59 4.01
N TRP A 117 -12.88 -5.54 2.68
CA TRP A 117 -12.89 -6.74 1.84
C TRP A 117 -11.59 -7.54 1.95
N ALA A 118 -10.45 -6.85 2.08
CA ALA A 118 -9.17 -7.52 2.31
C ALA A 118 -9.15 -8.25 3.66
N GLY A 119 -9.64 -7.61 4.73
CA GLY A 119 -9.79 -8.24 6.04
C GLY A 119 -10.76 -9.41 6.02
N PHE A 120 -11.92 -9.26 5.36
CA PHE A 120 -12.89 -10.34 5.19
C PHE A 120 -12.30 -11.54 4.43
N ALA A 121 -11.59 -11.29 3.33
CA ALA A 121 -10.92 -12.35 2.56
C ALA A 121 -9.80 -13.04 3.37
N ALA A 122 -9.04 -12.28 4.18
CA ALA A 122 -8.04 -12.85 5.08
C ALA A 122 -8.69 -13.75 6.13
N GLY A 123 -9.80 -13.32 6.72
CA GLY A 123 -10.56 -14.10 7.70
C GLY A 123 -11.11 -15.40 7.15
N LEU A 124 -11.76 -15.34 5.98
CA LEU A 124 -12.22 -16.54 5.28
C LEU A 124 -11.06 -17.50 5.02
N SER A 125 -9.93 -16.98 4.54
CA SER A 125 -8.76 -17.80 4.25
C SER A 125 -8.19 -18.48 5.50
N LEU A 126 -8.13 -17.77 6.64
CA LEU A 126 -7.68 -18.35 7.90
C LEU A 126 -8.66 -19.36 8.49
N SER A 127 -9.97 -19.15 8.32
CA SER A 127 -10.99 -20.09 8.78
C SER A 127 -10.92 -21.47 8.11
N LEU A 128 -10.26 -21.56 6.95
CA LEU A 128 -10.01 -22.83 6.26
C LEU A 128 -8.83 -23.61 6.86
N ILE A 129 -7.97 -22.95 7.65
CA ILE A 129 -6.71 -23.51 8.14
C ILE A 129 -6.75 -23.68 9.66
N VAL A 130 -7.40 -22.75 10.36
CA VAL A 130 -7.45 -22.68 11.82
C VAL A 130 -8.87 -22.94 12.29
N ASP A 131 -9.00 -23.79 13.31
CA ASP A 131 -10.28 -24.02 13.97
C ASP A 131 -10.73 -22.77 14.74
N ILE A 132 -11.72 -22.07 14.17
CA ILE A 132 -12.31 -20.84 14.69
C ILE A 132 -13.38 -21.09 15.77
N THR A 133 -13.66 -22.35 16.12
CA THR A 133 -14.69 -22.66 17.14
C THR A 133 -14.23 -22.35 18.57
N SER A 134 -12.92 -22.23 18.80
CA SER A 134 -12.35 -21.88 20.10
C SER A 134 -12.14 -20.35 20.23
N PRO A 135 -12.79 -19.68 21.20
CA PRO A 135 -12.61 -18.24 21.41
C PRO A 135 -11.17 -17.90 21.84
N ALA A 136 -10.50 -18.80 22.56
CA ALA A 136 -9.10 -18.63 22.94
C ALA A 136 -8.15 -18.54 21.74
N THR A 137 -8.50 -19.20 20.63
CA THR A 137 -7.72 -19.14 19.39
C THR A 137 -7.89 -17.78 18.71
N LEU A 138 -9.11 -17.26 18.67
CA LEU A 138 -9.44 -15.98 18.02
C LEU A 138 -8.79 -14.79 18.73
N GLU A 139 -8.67 -14.85 20.06
CA GLU A 139 -8.01 -13.80 20.87
C GLU A 139 -6.48 -13.98 20.94
N SER A 140 -5.94 -15.07 20.38
CA SER A 140 -4.51 -15.34 20.44
C SER A 140 -3.73 -14.34 19.58
N PHE A 141 -2.59 -13.89 20.11
CA PHE A 141 -1.69 -12.95 19.43
C PHE A 141 -1.28 -13.46 18.04
N SER A 142 -0.99 -14.75 17.95
CA SER A 142 -0.62 -15.42 16.71
C SER A 142 -1.71 -15.38 15.66
N TYR A 143 -2.98 -15.55 16.05
CA TYR A 143 -4.09 -15.53 15.12
C TYR A 143 -4.31 -14.11 14.57
N ILE A 144 -4.32 -13.11 15.44
CA ILE A 144 -4.48 -11.70 15.06
C ILE A 144 -3.31 -11.24 14.18
N LEU A 145 -2.07 -11.66 14.52
CA LEU A 145 -0.90 -11.39 13.70
C LEU A 145 -1.01 -12.06 12.32
N ALA A 146 -1.39 -13.34 12.26
CA ALA A 146 -1.58 -14.06 11.01
C ALA A 146 -2.65 -13.41 10.13
N TRP A 147 -3.76 -12.96 10.74
CA TRP A 147 -4.83 -12.23 10.07
C TRP A 147 -4.30 -10.94 9.47
N THR A 148 -3.62 -10.13 10.27
CA THR A 148 -3.04 -8.85 9.84
C THR A 148 -2.02 -9.03 8.72
N LEU A 149 -1.16 -10.06 8.81
CA LEU A 149 -0.17 -10.37 7.78
C LEU A 149 -0.85 -10.81 6.47
N LEU A 150 -1.90 -11.62 6.55
CA LEU A 150 -2.60 -12.08 5.36
C LEU A 150 -3.41 -10.95 4.69
N GLU A 151 -4.08 -10.13 5.48
CA GLU A 151 -4.75 -8.91 5.00
C GLU A 151 -3.75 -7.99 4.28
N GLY A 152 -2.63 -7.67 4.94
CA GLY A 152 -1.58 -6.84 4.34
C GLY A 152 -0.98 -7.44 3.07
N LEU A 153 -0.89 -8.77 2.96
CA LEU A 153 -0.42 -9.46 1.76
C LEU A 153 -1.43 -9.32 0.61
N ILE A 154 -2.73 -9.47 0.88
CA ILE A 154 -3.80 -9.27 -0.11
C ILE A 154 -3.75 -7.82 -0.63
N LEU A 155 -3.62 -6.85 0.28
CA LEU A 155 -3.48 -5.44 -0.08
C LEU A 155 -2.22 -5.15 -0.89
N SER A 156 -1.09 -5.79 -0.54
CA SER A 156 0.17 -5.71 -1.30
C SER A 156 0.01 -6.22 -2.72
N LEU A 157 -0.69 -7.34 -2.90
CA LEU A 157 -0.95 -7.93 -4.20
C LEU A 157 -1.85 -7.03 -5.04
N GLY A 158 -2.91 -6.48 -4.46
CA GLY A 158 -3.76 -5.49 -5.12
C GLY A 158 -2.97 -4.26 -5.57
N LEU A 159 -2.08 -3.75 -4.73
CA LEU A 159 -1.19 -2.64 -5.08
C LEU A 159 -0.24 -3.01 -6.23
N ALA A 160 0.33 -4.22 -6.22
CA ALA A 160 1.20 -4.72 -7.28
C ALA A 160 0.45 -4.82 -8.62
N MET A 161 -0.82 -5.24 -8.61
CA MET A 161 -1.67 -5.24 -9.80
C MET A 161 -1.92 -3.82 -10.32
N VAL A 162 -2.25 -2.87 -9.44
CA VAL A 162 -2.42 -1.46 -9.84
C VAL A 162 -1.11 -0.89 -10.41
N ALA A 163 0.03 -1.20 -9.78
CA ALA A 163 1.34 -0.79 -10.27
C ALA A 163 1.65 -1.40 -11.64
N PHE A 164 1.28 -2.65 -11.89
CA PHE A 164 1.41 -3.29 -13.19
C PHE A 164 0.61 -2.56 -14.28
N PHE A 165 -0.66 -2.22 -14.03
CA PHE A 165 -1.46 -1.44 -14.99
C PHE A 165 -0.90 -0.02 -15.20
N CYS A 166 -0.41 0.63 -14.15
CA CYS A 166 0.29 1.91 -14.27
C CYS A 166 1.53 1.81 -15.16
N LEU A 167 2.28 0.70 -15.03
CA LEU A 167 3.47 0.44 -15.85
C LEU A 167 3.12 0.27 -17.33
N LEU A 168 2.03 -0.43 -17.66
CA LEU A 168 1.55 -0.58 -19.03
C LEU A 168 1.17 0.79 -19.64
N GLY A 169 0.46 1.63 -18.87
CA GLY A 169 0.10 2.99 -19.29
C GLY A 169 1.33 3.87 -19.54
N LEU A 170 2.30 3.86 -18.63
CA LEU A 170 3.55 4.62 -18.77
C LEU A 170 4.40 4.12 -19.96
N SER A 171 4.46 2.81 -20.17
CA SER A 171 5.18 2.21 -21.30
C SER A 171 4.58 2.64 -22.64
N LYS A 172 3.25 2.65 -22.77
CA LYS A 172 2.55 3.13 -23.96
C LYS A 172 2.82 4.62 -24.23
N GLN A 173 2.81 5.43 -23.18
CA GLN A 173 3.10 6.87 -23.32
C GLN A 173 4.55 7.15 -23.72
N ALA A 174 5.51 6.35 -23.22
CA ALA A 174 6.92 6.44 -23.62
C ALA A 174 7.12 6.04 -25.08
N GLY A 175 6.44 4.97 -25.55
CA GLY A 175 6.46 4.56 -26.96
C GLY A 175 5.92 5.63 -27.91
N ASN A 176 4.81 6.29 -27.55
CA ASN A 176 4.25 7.37 -28.36
C ASN A 176 5.13 8.62 -28.42
N ARG A 177 5.87 8.95 -27.34
CA ARG A 177 6.81 10.09 -27.33
C ARG A 177 8.05 9.84 -28.20
N GLY A 178 8.51 8.59 -28.30
CA GLY A 178 9.59 8.20 -29.20
C GLY A 178 9.27 8.48 -30.67
N PHE A 179 8.01 8.31 -31.08
CA PHE A 179 7.56 8.63 -32.44
C PHE A 179 7.51 10.14 -32.72
N THR A 180 7.15 10.97 -31.73
CA THR A 180 7.09 12.43 -31.92
C THR A 180 8.46 13.12 -31.91
N SER A 181 9.49 12.52 -31.30
CA SER A 181 10.85 13.08 -31.27
C SER A 181 11.69 12.81 -32.52
N CYS A 182 11.20 11.99 -33.45
CA CYS A 182 11.79 11.83 -34.79
C CYS A 182 11.25 12.85 -35.80
N ALA A 183 10.39 13.79 -35.38
CA ALA A 183 10.07 14.93 -36.23
C ALA A 183 11.38 15.70 -36.48
N PRO A 184 11.83 15.84 -37.76
CA PRO A 184 13.07 16.54 -38.06
C PRO A 184 12.97 17.94 -37.46
N ARG A 185 13.99 18.29 -36.67
CA ARG A 185 14.14 19.64 -36.13
C ARG A 185 14.05 20.60 -37.33
N PRO A 186 13.11 21.55 -37.38
CA PRO A 186 13.05 22.48 -38.51
C PRO A 186 14.41 23.16 -38.61
N ALA A 187 15.02 23.06 -39.79
CA ALA A 187 16.33 23.62 -40.05
C ALA A 187 16.33 25.10 -39.63
N ASN A 188 17.27 25.46 -38.76
CA ASN A 188 17.39 26.83 -38.30
C ASN A 188 17.76 27.70 -39.52
N PRO A 189 16.97 28.73 -39.88
CA PRO A 189 17.25 29.56 -41.06
C PRO A 189 18.61 30.28 -41.01
N LEU A 190 19.23 30.32 -39.82
CA LEU A 190 20.52 30.94 -39.56
C LEU A 190 21.73 30.09 -39.99
N ASP A 191 21.55 28.80 -40.33
CA ASP A 191 22.65 27.92 -40.79
C ASP A 191 22.92 28.00 -42.31
N ARG A 192 22.24 28.89 -43.04
CA ARG A 192 22.43 29.07 -44.50
C ARG A 192 23.29 30.28 -44.90
N GLY A 193 23.99 30.91 -43.97
CA GLY A 193 24.75 32.11 -44.26
C GLY A 193 26.08 32.17 -43.54
N ARG A 194 27.05 31.36 -43.97
CA ARG A 194 28.49 31.64 -43.92
C ARG A 194 29.25 30.69 -44.83
#